data_AF-C5TCF3-F1
#
_entry.id   AF-C5TCF3-F1
#
_cell.length_a   1.000
_cell.length_b   1.000
_cell.length_c   1.000
_cell.angle_alpha   90.00
_cell.angle_beta   90.00
_cell.angle_gamma   90.00
#
_symmetry.space_group_name_H-M   'P 1'
#
loop_
_entity.id
_entity.type
_entity.pdbx_description
1 polymer ?
#
loop_
_entity_poly.entity_id
_entity_poly.type
_entity_poly.pdbx_seq_one_letter_code
_entity_poly.pdbx_strand_id
1 'polypeptide(L)'
;AGRNASERAADRAQGMSVGREEAHTDDGGEFFSQLAAHWKKNYAGWTAWMLTPDLKLPGKMRLKESRRVPMWNGPIECRMFRFDMVKGSVRAPRGGDDTAPRKTPPPAHGG
;
A
#
# COMPACT_ATOMS: atom_id res chain seq x y z
N ALA A 1 -31.83 16.34 8.45
CA ALA A 1 -31.42 14.95 8.69
C ALA A 1 -30.41 14.55 7.63
N GLY A 2 -29.25 13.99 8.01
CA GLY A 2 -28.19 13.63 7.07
C GLY A 2 -28.52 12.32 6.32
N ARG A 3 -28.26 12.28 5.02
CA ARG A 3 -28.44 11.08 4.18
C ARG A 3 -27.57 9.91 4.69
N ASN A 4 -28.14 8.71 4.72
CA ASN A 4 -27.46 7.51 5.21
C ASN A 4 -26.44 6.97 4.18
N ALA A 5 -25.58 6.05 4.62
CA ALA A 5 -24.48 5.54 3.79
C ALA A 5 -24.97 4.79 2.54
N SER A 6 -26.12 4.12 2.63
CA SER A 6 -26.76 3.40 1.52
C SER A 6 -27.27 4.32 0.43
N GLU A 7 -27.91 5.44 0.79
CA GLU A 7 -28.38 6.46 -0.16
C GLU A 7 -27.20 7.03 -0.97
N ARG A 8 -26.10 7.36 -0.29
CA ARG A 8 -24.88 7.84 -0.95
C ARG A 8 -24.18 6.78 -1.82
N ALA A 9 -24.42 5.50 -1.57
CA ALA A 9 -23.89 4.41 -2.39
C ALA A 9 -24.76 4.18 -3.64
N ALA A 10 -26.09 4.29 -3.50
CA ALA A 10 -27.02 4.23 -4.61
C ALA A 10 -26.82 5.39 -5.60
N ASP A 11 -26.66 6.62 -5.11
CA ASP A 11 -26.37 7.80 -5.93
C ASP A 11 -25.06 7.64 -6.73
N ARG A 12 -24.04 7.00 -6.14
CA ARG A 12 -22.78 6.65 -6.83
C ARG A 12 -22.98 5.58 -7.89
N ALA A 13 -23.76 4.54 -7.60
CA ALA A 13 -24.06 3.47 -8.54
C ALA A 13 -24.87 3.96 -9.75
N GLN A 14 -25.69 5.00 -9.56
CA GLN A 14 -26.47 5.66 -10.62
C GLN A 14 -25.67 6.73 -11.40
N GLY A 15 -24.36 6.88 -11.15
CA GLY A 15 -23.50 7.81 -11.88
C GLY A 15 -23.71 9.28 -11.52
N MET A 16 -24.46 9.58 -10.46
CA MET A 16 -24.78 10.95 -10.01
C MET A 16 -23.71 11.52 -9.06
N SER A 17 -22.61 10.79 -8.83
CA SER A 17 -21.50 11.26 -8.00
C SER A 17 -20.62 12.23 -8.77
N VAL A 18 -20.60 13.47 -8.30
CA VAL A 18 -19.66 14.54 -8.65
C VAL A 18 -18.24 13.98 -8.71
N GLY A 19 -17.63 14.10 -9.90
CA GLY A 19 -16.19 14.06 -10.17
C GLY A 19 -15.36 13.10 -9.32
N ARG A 20 -15.09 11.91 -9.85
CA ARG A 20 -13.79 11.29 -9.58
C ARG A 20 -12.76 12.28 -10.10
N GLU A 21 -12.03 12.95 -9.21
CA GLU A 21 -10.75 13.54 -9.58
C GLU A 21 -9.95 12.39 -10.21
N GLU A 22 -9.62 12.50 -11.50
CA GLU A 22 -8.68 11.58 -12.12
C GLU A 22 -7.47 11.50 -11.20
N ALA A 23 -7.05 10.29 -10.85
CA ALA A 23 -5.79 10.12 -10.15
C ALA A 23 -4.72 10.71 -11.08
N HIS A 24 -4.19 11.88 -10.73
CA HIS A 24 -3.20 12.59 -11.53
C HIS A 24 -1.96 11.69 -11.64
N THR A 25 -1.81 10.97 -12.75
CA THR A 25 -0.77 9.93 -12.89
C THR A 25 0.57 10.45 -13.40
N ASP A 26 0.66 11.73 -13.79
CA ASP A 26 1.88 12.29 -14.38
C ASP A 26 2.99 12.47 -13.34
N ASP A 27 2.67 13.02 -12.16
CA ASP A 27 3.62 13.17 -11.03
C ASP A 27 3.59 12.02 -10.00
N GLY A 28 2.58 11.15 -10.05
CA GLY A 28 2.36 10.12 -9.02
C GLY A 28 3.51 9.11 -8.91
N GLY A 29 4.22 8.83 -10.01
CA GLY A 29 5.36 7.92 -10.01
C GLY A 29 6.53 8.38 -9.14
N GLU A 30 6.80 9.69 -9.12
CA GLU A 30 7.86 10.27 -8.32
C GLU A 30 7.51 10.22 -6.83
N PHE A 31 6.27 10.60 -6.49
CA PHE A 31 5.76 10.55 -5.11
C PHE A 31 5.95 9.15 -4.50
N PHE A 32 5.52 8.10 -5.20
CA PHE A 32 5.62 6.73 -4.66
C PHE A 32 7.07 6.25 -4.54
N SER A 33 7.96 6.74 -5.41
CA SER A 33 9.40 6.47 -5.32
C SER A 33 10.01 7.14 -4.08
N GLN A 34 9.67 8.40 -3.83
CA GLN A 34 10.11 9.15 -2.64
C GLN A 34 9.54 8.56 -1.35
N LEU A 35 8.24 8.20 -1.35
CA LEU A 35 7.59 7.52 -0.23
C LEU A 35 8.30 6.20 0.11
N ALA A 36 8.60 5.38 -0.91
CA ALA A 36 9.33 4.14 -0.70
C ALA A 36 10.74 4.38 -0.12
N ALA A 37 11.45 5.41 -0.58
CA ALA A 37 12.76 5.78 -0.04
C ALA A 37 12.66 6.21 1.44
N HIS A 38 11.66 7.02 1.77
CA HIS A 38 11.40 7.44 3.15
C HIS A 38 11.06 6.25 4.06
N TRP A 39 10.22 5.32 3.58
CA TRP A 39 9.91 4.09 4.30
C TRP A 39 11.13 3.22 4.56
N LYS A 40 11.95 2.99 3.53
CA LYS A 40 13.19 2.20 3.62
C LYS A 40 14.17 2.80 4.64
N LYS A 41 14.27 4.13 4.72
CA LYS A 41 15.18 4.82 5.64
C LYS A 41 14.71 4.76 7.09
N ASN A 42 13.41 4.97 7.32
CA ASN A 42 12.92 5.30 8.67
C ASN A 42 12.09 4.19 9.32
N TYR A 43 11.57 3.22 8.55
CA TYR A 43 10.56 2.26 9.03
C TYR A 43 10.97 0.79 8.83
N ALA A 44 12.26 0.48 8.96
CA ALA A 44 12.69 -0.92 8.97
C ALA A 44 12.05 -1.69 10.14
N GLY A 45 11.62 -2.93 9.89
CA GLY A 45 10.87 -3.77 10.82
C GLY A 45 9.33 -3.59 10.73
N TRP A 46 8.85 -2.58 10.00
CA TRP A 46 7.41 -2.32 9.87
C TRP A 46 6.75 -3.18 8.79
N THR A 47 5.44 -3.35 8.91
CA THR A 47 4.58 -3.83 7.82
C THR A 47 3.81 -2.64 7.27
N ALA A 48 4.05 -2.29 6.01
CA ALA A 48 3.27 -1.27 5.32
C ALA A 48 2.16 -1.91 4.48
N TRP A 49 0.98 -1.29 4.48
CA TRP A 49 -0.15 -1.70 3.65
C TRP A 49 -0.57 -0.54 2.75
N MET A 50 -0.85 -0.83 1.49
CA MET A 50 -1.26 0.16 0.50
C MET A 50 -2.48 -0.32 -0.27
N LEU A 51 -3.57 0.44 -0.19
CA LEU A 51 -4.75 0.26 -1.04
C LEU A 51 -4.59 1.12 -2.29
N THR A 52 -4.60 0.51 -3.46
CA THR A 52 -4.46 1.25 -4.71
C THR A 52 -5.22 0.60 -5.86
N PRO A 53 -5.76 1.37 -6.81
CA PRO A 53 -6.19 0.86 -8.11
C PRO A 53 -4.99 0.62 -9.06
N ASP A 54 -3.80 1.13 -8.76
CA ASP A 54 -2.60 0.95 -9.60
C ASP A 54 -1.89 -0.38 -9.34
N LEU A 55 -2.11 -1.34 -10.24
CA LEU A 55 -1.54 -2.67 -10.16
C LEU A 55 -0.02 -2.71 -10.36
N LYS A 56 0.58 -1.63 -10.92
CA LYS A 56 2.03 -1.51 -11.17
C LYS A 56 2.76 -0.85 -9.99
N LEU A 57 2.04 -0.45 -8.94
CA LEU A 57 2.60 0.30 -7.83
C LEU A 57 3.80 -0.38 -7.13
N PRO A 58 3.81 -1.70 -6.83
CA PRO A 58 4.99 -2.35 -6.23
C PRO A 58 6.27 -2.13 -7.04
N GLY A 59 6.16 -2.17 -8.38
CA GLY A 59 7.26 -1.92 -9.30
C GLY A 59 7.76 -0.47 -9.23
N LYS A 60 6.84 0.50 -9.21
CA LYS A 60 7.18 1.94 -9.04
C LYS A 60 7.92 2.19 -7.74
N MET A 61 7.48 1.57 -6.64
CA MET A 61 8.10 1.70 -5.32
C MET A 61 9.43 0.93 -5.18
N ARG A 62 9.71 -0.01 -6.10
CA ARG A 62 10.83 -0.96 -6.01
C ARG A 62 10.83 -1.69 -4.67
N LEU A 63 9.66 -2.11 -4.22
CA LEU A 63 9.44 -2.91 -3.03
C LEU A 63 8.81 -4.24 -3.45
N LYS A 64 9.27 -5.34 -2.87
CA LYS A 64 8.65 -6.65 -3.07
C LYS A 64 7.46 -6.77 -2.13
N GLU A 65 6.28 -6.93 -2.68
CA GLU A 65 5.10 -7.23 -1.89
C GLU A 65 5.19 -8.64 -1.28
N SER A 66 4.77 -8.78 -0.03
CA SER A 66 4.63 -10.09 0.64
C SER A 66 3.20 -10.60 0.62
N ARG A 67 2.23 -9.75 0.30
CA ARG A 67 0.83 -10.14 0.08
C ARG A 67 0.15 -9.20 -0.89
N ARG A 68 -0.79 -9.74 -1.65
CA ARG A 68 -1.69 -9.02 -2.54
C ARG A 68 -3.10 -9.54 -2.32
N VAL A 69 -4.02 -8.68 -1.90
CA VAL A 69 -5.43 -9.04 -1.68
C VAL A 69 -6.29 -8.24 -2.65
N PRO A 70 -6.98 -8.88 -3.61
CA PRO A 70 -7.93 -8.18 -4.47
C PRO A 70 -9.16 -7.75 -3.68
N MET A 71 -9.69 -6.57 -3.97
CA MET A 71 -10.93 -6.06 -3.36
C MET A 71 -11.59 -5.00 -4.26
N TRP A 72 -12.82 -4.65 -3.90
CA TRP A 72 -13.58 -3.60 -4.55
C TRP A 72 -13.71 -2.39 -3.61
N ASN A 73 -13.19 -1.24 -4.02
CA ASN A 73 -13.41 0.05 -3.35
C ASN A 73 -14.58 0.77 -4.03
N GLY A 74 -15.80 0.35 -3.70
CA GLY A 74 -16.98 0.67 -4.50
C GLY A 74 -16.87 0.03 -5.90
N PRO A 75 -17.16 0.76 -6.99
CA PRO A 75 -17.05 0.22 -8.35
C PRO A 75 -15.60 0.10 -8.87
N ILE A 76 -14.59 0.42 -8.04
CA ILE A 76 -13.18 0.44 -8.45
C ILE A 76 -12.51 -0.85 -7.99
N GLU A 77 -11.91 -1.62 -8.91
CA GLU A 77 -11.01 -2.72 -8.55
C GLU A 77 -9.75 -2.14 -7.92
N CYS A 78 -9.47 -2.56 -6.69
CA CYS A 78 -8.28 -2.19 -5.96
C CYS A 78 -7.55 -3.45 -5.47
N ARG A 79 -6.28 -3.28 -5.11
CA ARG A 79 -5.53 -4.29 -4.37
C ARG A 79 -4.94 -3.68 -3.12
N MET A 80 -5.01 -4.45 -2.04
CA MET A 80 -4.27 -4.17 -0.83
C MET A 80 -2.94 -4.91 -0.91
N PHE A 81 -1.85 -4.16 -1.10
CA PHE A 81 -0.49 -4.68 -1.10
C PHE A 81 0.09 -4.60 0.31
N ARG A 82 0.76 -5.66 0.74
CA ARG A 82 1.56 -5.68 1.97
C ARG A 82 3.03 -5.64 1.61
N PHE A 83 3.79 -4.79 2.28
CA PHE A 83 5.25 -4.74 2.18
C PHE A 83 5.86 -4.99 3.55
N ASP A 84 6.82 -5.90 3.61
CA ASP A 84 7.67 -6.07 4.79
C ASP A 84 8.89 -5.16 4.63
N MET A 85 8.97 -4.13 5.47
CA MET A 85 10.05 -3.16 5.41
C MET A 85 11.29 -3.74 6.11
N VAL A 86 12.31 -4.09 5.35
CA VAL A 86 13.54 -4.69 5.89
C VAL A 86 14.67 -3.67 5.98
N LYS A 87 15.53 -3.80 7.00
CA LYS A 87 16.77 -3.02 7.09
C LYS A 87 17.76 -3.59 6.06
N GLY A 88 18.17 -2.78 5.08
CA GLY A 88 19.08 -3.24 4.02
C GLY A 88 18.36 -3.81 2.78
N SER A 89 19.10 -4.50 1.92
CA SER A 89 18.55 -5.08 0.68
C SER A 89 18.11 -6.53 0.90
N VAL A 90 17.07 -6.98 0.20
CA VAL A 90 16.59 -8.37 0.23
C VAL A 90 17.50 -9.35 -0.52
N ARG A 91 18.68 -8.92 -1.01
CA ARG A 91 19.65 -9.84 -1.61
C ARG A 91 20.29 -10.67 -0.50
N ALA A 92 20.07 -11.98 -0.55
CA ALA A 92 20.84 -12.92 0.24
C ALA A 92 22.34 -12.72 -0.06
N PRO A 93 23.22 -12.70 0.97
CA PRO A 93 24.63 -12.95 0.75
C PRO A 93 24.77 -14.30 0.04
N ARG A 94 25.63 -14.40 -0.98
CA ARG A 94 25.97 -15.71 -1.53
C ARG A 94 26.75 -16.48 -0.46
N GLY A 95 26.06 -17.40 0.23
CA GLY A 95 26.61 -18.44 1.10
C GLY A 95 26.72 -18.08 2.58
N GLY A 96 26.12 -18.90 3.44
CA GLY A 96 26.51 -19.04 4.86
C GLY A 96 25.41 -18.82 5.90
N ASP A 97 24.90 -19.94 6.40
CA ASP A 97 24.15 -20.19 7.64
C ASP A 97 22.71 -19.71 7.88
N ASP A 98 21.90 -20.72 8.20
CA ASP A 98 20.49 -20.71 8.57
C ASP A 98 20.31 -20.26 10.03
N THR A 99 20.18 -18.96 10.23
CA THR A 99 19.57 -18.42 11.45
C THR A 99 18.46 -17.46 11.08
N ALA A 100 17.24 -17.97 11.04
CA ALA A 100 16.03 -17.18 10.84
C ALA A 100 15.94 -16.06 11.90
N PRO A 101 15.82 -14.77 11.53
CA PRO A 101 15.66 -13.71 12.50
C PRO A 101 14.25 -13.78 13.09
N ARG A 102 14.18 -13.81 14.43
CA ARG A 102 12.95 -13.72 15.20
C ARG A 102 12.25 -12.41 14.86
N LYS A 103 10.98 -12.49 14.45
CA LYS A 103 10.14 -11.33 14.15
C LYS A 103 9.93 -10.51 15.42
N THR A 104 10.62 -9.38 15.56
CA THR A 104 10.30 -8.39 16.58
C THR A 104 9.04 -7.66 16.12
N PRO A 105 7.92 -7.70 16.86
CA PRO A 105 6.77 -6.88 16.54
C PRO A 105 7.13 -5.39 16.69
N PRO A 106 6.55 -4.48 15.90
CA PRO A 106 6.72 -3.05 16.11
C PRO A 106 6.22 -2.66 17.51
N PRO A 107 6.79 -1.63 18.15
CA PRO A 107 6.31 -1.15 19.44
C PRO A 107 4.84 -0.73 19.33
N ALA A 108 4.02 -1.17 20.27
CA ALA A 108 2.64 -0.74 20.38
C ALA A 108 2.63 0.76 20.70
N HIS A 109 2.18 1.58 19.76
CA HIS A 109 1.85 2.98 20.05
C HIS A 109 0.54 2.99 20.83
N GLY A 110 0.66 2.99 22.16
CA GLY A 110 -0.41 3.40 23.07
C GLY A 110 -0.37 4.91 23.28
N GLY A 111 -1.55 5.53 23.31
CA GLY A 111 -1.79 6.96 23.51
C GLY A 111 -3.12 7.37 22.90
#